data_AF-A0A223KP83-F1
#
_entry.id   AF-A0A223KP83-F1
#
_cell.length_a   1.000
_cell.length_b   1.000
_cell.length_c   1.000
_cell.angle_alpha   90.00
_cell.angle_beta   90.00
_cell.angle_gamma   90.00
#
_symmetry.space_group_name_H-M   'P 1'
#
loop_
_entity.id
_entity.type
_entity.pdbx_description
1 polymer ?
#
loop_
_entity_poly.entity_id
_entity_poly.type
_entity_poly.pdbx_seq_one_letter_code
_entity_poly.pdbx_strand_id
1 'polypeptide(L)'
;MNKGLTAIKEVSREEVMGLAQNGLRELFDLASYKVCDATTGDVQSHFVYDMSTHRCYLIDVASCYELVTAFYCGGDKQSILQSLNGIAKSVN
;
A
#
# COMPACT_ATOMS: atom_id res chain seq x y z
N MET A 1 1.94 12.25 18.96
CA MET A 1 1.16 11.04 18.61
C MET A 1 1.29 10.87 17.10
N ASN A 2 2.06 9.87 16.63
CA ASN A 2 1.99 9.49 15.22
C ASN A 2 0.55 9.04 14.96
N LYS A 3 -0.20 9.77 14.13
CA LYS A 3 -1.43 9.22 13.57
C LYS A 3 -0.98 7.99 12.78
N GLY A 4 -1.44 6.81 13.20
CA GLY A 4 -1.09 5.57 12.49
C GLY A 4 -1.45 5.69 11.01
N LEU A 5 -0.65 5.08 10.14
CA LEU A 5 -0.94 5.07 8.70
C LEU A 5 -2.30 4.40 8.46
N THR A 6 -3.12 4.99 7.60
CA THR A 6 -4.50 4.56 7.33
C THR A 6 -4.76 4.50 5.84
N ALA A 7 -5.63 3.60 5.42
CA ALA A 7 -6.16 3.57 4.07
C ALA A 7 -7.21 4.67 3.88
N ILE A 8 -7.22 5.27 2.68
CA ILE A 8 -8.28 6.16 2.20
C ILE A 8 -9.56 5.35 1.96
N LYS A 9 -9.43 4.20 1.28
CA LYS A 9 -10.51 3.25 1.02
C LYS A 9 -9.97 1.86 0.68
N GLU A 10 -10.77 0.82 0.88
CA GLU A 10 -10.57 -0.46 0.18
C GLU A 10 -10.97 -0.30 -1.29
N VAL A 11 -10.22 -0.94 -2.18
CA VAL A 11 -10.37 -0.87 -3.64
C VAL A 11 -10.84 -2.23 -4.13
N SER A 12 -11.82 -2.24 -5.04
CA SER A 12 -12.35 -3.48 -5.61
C SER A 12 -11.29 -4.22 -6.43
N ARG A 13 -11.47 -5.54 -6.57
CA ARG A 13 -10.59 -6.36 -7.38
C ARG A 13 -10.55 -5.90 -8.83
N GLU A 14 -11.69 -5.46 -9.36
CA GLU A 14 -11.84 -4.95 -10.73
C GLU A 14 -11.03 -3.67 -10.94
N GLU A 15 -11.09 -2.73 -10.00
CA GLU A 15 -10.27 -1.51 -10.01
C GLU A 15 -8.77 -1.87 -10.01
N VAL A 16 -8.35 -2.84 -9.18
CA VAL A 16 -6.96 -3.30 -9.12
C VAL A 16 -6.51 -3.96 -10.43
N MET A 17 -7.36 -4.77 -11.05
CA MET A 17 -7.05 -5.40 -12.34
C MET A 17 -6.92 -4.37 -13.46
N GLY A 18 -7.75 -3.33 -13.46
CA GLY A 18 -7.62 -2.20 -14.40
C GLY A 18 -6.28 -1.47 -14.22
N LEU A 19 -5.86 -1.26 -12.97
CA LEU A 19 -4.56 -0.65 -12.65
C LEU A 19 -3.39 -1.55 -13.06
N ALA A 20 -3.50 -2.87 -12.86
CA ALA A 20 -2.46 -3.84 -13.23
C ALA A 20 -2.19 -3.86 -14.74
N GLN A 21 -3.23 -3.74 -15.56
CA GLN A 21 -3.09 -3.68 -17.02
C GLN A 21 -2.38 -2.41 -17.51
N ASN A 22 -2.42 -1.34 -16.71
CA ASN A 22 -1.83 -0.03 -17.04
C ASN A 22 -0.43 0.17 -16.43
N GLY A 23 0.22 -0.89 -15.95
CA GLY A 23 1.60 -0.83 -15.44
C GLY A 23 1.68 -0.62 -13.93
N LEU A 24 0.95 -1.43 -13.16
CA LEU A 24 1.16 -1.53 -11.71
C LEU A 24 2.60 -1.95 -11.44
N ARG A 25 3.28 -1.18 -10.61
CA ARG A 25 4.67 -1.41 -10.21
C ARG A 25 4.71 -1.71 -8.72
N GLU A 26 5.45 -2.76 -8.39
CA GLU A 26 5.80 -3.07 -7.03
C GLU A 26 6.95 -2.16 -6.56
N LEU A 27 6.76 -1.51 -5.43
CA LEU A 27 7.78 -0.69 -4.78
C LEU A 27 8.60 -1.53 -3.79
N PHE A 28 7.93 -2.34 -2.97
CA PHE A 28 8.57 -3.38 -2.15
C PHE A 28 7.54 -4.42 -1.67
N ASP A 29 8.03 -5.55 -1.19
CA ASP A 29 7.26 -6.58 -0.51
C ASP A 29 7.74 -6.79 0.94
N LEU A 30 6.80 -7.09 1.83
CA LEU A 30 7.09 -7.48 3.20
C LEU A 30 6.02 -8.44 3.73
N ALA A 31 6.42 -9.68 4.03
CA ALA A 31 5.52 -10.75 4.44
C ALA A 31 4.38 -10.95 3.42
N SER A 32 3.11 -10.84 3.84
CA SER A 32 1.96 -10.98 2.95
C SER A 32 1.59 -9.69 2.22
N TYR A 33 2.33 -8.59 2.40
CA TYR A 33 1.99 -7.30 1.82
C TYR A 33 2.92 -6.93 0.66
N LYS A 34 2.34 -6.26 -0.33
CA LYS A 34 3.07 -5.51 -1.36
C LYS A 34 2.66 -4.05 -1.29
N VAL A 35 3.63 -3.14 -1.37
CA VAL A 35 3.35 -1.72 -1.59
C VAL A 35 3.59 -1.44 -3.07
N CYS A 36 2.60 -0.87 -3.72
CA CYS A 36 2.60 -0.69 -5.16
C CYS A 36 2.18 0.72 -5.53
N ASP A 37 2.60 1.18 -6.70
CA ASP A 37 2.01 2.32 -7.38
C ASP A 37 1.49 1.92 -8.76
N ALA A 38 0.55 2.70 -9.27
CA ALA A 38 0.03 2.51 -10.62
C ALA A 38 -0.36 3.87 -11.22
N THR A 39 -0.13 4.02 -12.52
CA THR A 39 -0.43 5.24 -13.27
C THR A 39 -1.60 4.99 -14.20
N THR A 40 -2.60 5.88 -14.17
CA THR A 40 -3.73 5.88 -15.11
C THR A 40 -3.86 7.29 -15.69
N GLY A 41 -3.52 7.46 -16.96
CA GLY A 41 -3.38 8.79 -17.56
C GLY A 41 -2.33 9.61 -16.81
N ASP A 42 -2.72 10.78 -16.30
CA ASP A 42 -1.86 11.68 -15.53
C ASP A 42 -1.95 11.48 -14.01
N VAL A 43 -2.67 10.45 -13.54
CA VAL A 43 -2.89 10.19 -12.11
C VAL A 43 -2.07 8.99 -11.66
N GLN A 44 -1.20 9.20 -10.67
CA GLN A 44 -0.49 8.12 -9.96
C GLN A 44 -1.20 7.83 -8.64
N SER A 45 -1.54 6.55 -8.43
CA SER A 45 -2.18 6.07 -7.21
C SER A 45 -1.27 5.08 -6.48
N HIS A 46 -1.39 5.01 -5.15
CA HIS A 46 -0.53 4.22 -4.29
C HIS A 46 -1.37 3.26 -3.45
N PHE A 47 -0.89 2.03 -3.30
CA PHE A 47 -1.67 0.95 -2.73
C PHE A 47 -0.86 0.07 -1.80
N VAL A 48 -1.54 -0.48 -0.80
CA VAL A 48 -1.09 -1.66 -0.07
C VAL A 48 -1.94 -2.85 -0.51
N TYR A 49 -1.30 -3.88 -1.05
CA TYR A 49 -1.94 -5.12 -1.46
C TYR A 49 -1.64 -6.22 -0.44
N ASP A 50 -2.67 -6.74 0.21
CA ASP A 50 -2.58 -7.91 1.08
C ASP A 50 -2.79 -9.18 0.27
N MET A 51 -1.71 -9.91 0.02
CA MET A 51 -1.72 -11.17 -0.71
C MET A 51 -2.42 -12.30 0.03
N SER A 52 -2.58 -12.21 1.36
CA SER A 52 -3.25 -13.26 2.15
C SER A 52 -4.77 -13.23 1.98
N THR A 53 -5.33 -12.05 1.76
CA THR A 53 -6.77 -11.82 1.58
C THR A 53 -7.13 -11.37 0.17
N HIS A 54 -6.13 -11.10 -0.67
CA HIS A 54 -6.24 -10.48 -1.98
C HIS A 54 -6.97 -9.11 -1.97
N ARG A 55 -6.92 -8.40 -0.84
CA ARG A 55 -7.50 -7.06 -0.69
C ARG A 55 -6.50 -5.97 -1.00
N CYS A 56 -6.98 -4.84 -1.50
CA CYS A 56 -6.15 -3.72 -1.89
C CYS A 56 -6.66 -2.43 -1.24
N TYR A 57 -5.73 -1.65 -0.71
CA TYR A 57 -6.01 -0.48 0.11
C TYR A 57 -5.36 0.74 -0.52
N LEU A 58 -6.17 1.72 -0.95
CA LEU A 58 -5.68 2.99 -1.45
C LEU A 58 -5.09 3.80 -0.29
N ILE A 59 -3.87 4.29 -0.45
CA ILE A 59 -3.20 5.15 0.54
C ILE A 59 -2.80 6.48 -0.11
N ASP A 60 -2.62 7.51 0.72
CA ASP A 60 -2.05 8.75 0.23
C ASP A 60 -0.56 8.61 -0.08
N VAL A 61 -0.05 9.56 -0.87
CA VAL A 61 1.35 9.60 -1.28
C VAL A 61 2.30 9.69 -0.08
N ALA A 62 1.96 10.46 0.95
CA ALA A 62 2.81 10.65 2.12
C ALA A 62 3.01 9.32 2.87
N SER A 63 1.94 8.56 3.07
CA SER A 63 1.94 7.24 3.69
C SER A 63 2.78 6.25 2.87
N CYS A 64 2.69 6.30 1.54
CA CYS A 64 3.50 5.47 0.65
C CYS A 64 4.99 5.79 0.80
N TYR A 65 5.36 7.07 0.75
CA TYR A 65 6.75 7.49 0.91
C TYR A 65 7.32 7.17 2.30
N GLU A 66 6.51 7.28 3.36
CA GLU A 66 6.91 6.88 4.70
C GLU A 66 7.24 5.39 4.76
N LEU A 67 6.39 4.53 4.19
CA LEU A 67 6.61 3.08 4.13
C LEU A 67 7.86 2.72 3.32
N VAL A 68 8.01 3.30 2.12
CA VAL A 68 9.15 3.05 1.23
C VAL A 68 10.45 3.51 1.88
N THR A 69 10.45 4.70 2.49
CA THR A 69 11.62 5.23 3.20
C THR A 69 11.97 4.35 4.39
N ALA A 70 10.99 3.96 5.20
CA ALA A 70 11.23 3.06 6.33
C ALA A 70 11.82 1.72 5.85
N PHE A 71 11.31 1.15 4.75
CA PHE A 71 11.81 -0.11 4.22
C PHE A 71 13.26 -0.02 3.71
N TYR A 72 13.59 0.99 2.91
CA TYR A 72 14.91 1.10 2.29
C TYR A 72 15.99 1.75 3.17
N CYS A 73 15.60 2.57 4.14
CA CYS A 73 16.55 3.28 5.02
C CYS A 73 16.77 2.59 6.37
N GLY A 74 16.53 1.28 6.45
CA GLY A 74 16.86 0.47 7.64
C GLY A 74 15.86 0.56 8.78
N GLY A 75 14.61 0.90 8.50
CA GLY A 75 13.52 0.84 9.48
C GLY A 75 13.27 -0.58 9.97
N ASP A 76 12.75 -0.68 11.19
CA ASP A 76 12.42 -1.97 11.79
C ASP A 76 11.29 -2.67 11.04
N LYS A 77 11.56 -3.90 10.55
CA LYS A 77 10.59 -4.69 9.77
C LYS A 77 9.30 -4.96 10.54
N GLN A 78 9.38 -5.16 11.85
CA GLN A 78 8.19 -5.43 12.66
C GLN A 78 7.31 -4.18 12.75
N SER A 79 7.91 -3.00 12.89
CA SER A 79 7.22 -1.71 12.89
C SER A 79 6.57 -1.41 11.54
N ILE A 80 7.27 -1.66 10.43
CA ILE A 80 6.69 -1.52 9.06
C ILE A 80 5.50 -2.46 8.89
N LEU A 81 5.65 -3.72 9.32
CA LEU A 81 4.58 -4.71 9.27
C LEU A 81 3.38 -4.30 10.12
N GLN A 82 3.59 -3.71 11.30
CA GLN A 82 2.53 -3.15 12.13
C GLN A 82 1.78 -2.02 11.40
N SER A 83 2.51 -1.13 10.71
CA SER A 83 1.89 -0.08 9.90
C SER A 83 1.05 -0.65 8.76
N LEU A 84 1.54 -1.66 8.03
CA LEU A 84 0.80 -2.34 6.96
C LEU A 84 -0.49 -3.00 7.48
N ASN A 85 -0.39 -3.68 8.63
CA ASN A 85 -1.56 -4.23 9.32
C ASN A 85 -2.54 -3.14 9.78
N GLY A 86 -2.03 -1.98 10.21
CA GLY A 86 -2.82 -0.82 10.60
C GLY A 86 -3.67 -0.29 9.44
N ILE A 87 -3.05 -0.15 8.26
CA ILE A 87 -3.71 0.26 7.02
C ILE A 87 -4.82 -0.72 6.65
N ALA A 88 -4.53 -2.03 6.64
CA ALA A 88 -5.53 -3.04 6.29
C ALA A 88 -6.72 -3.06 7.26
N LYS A 89 -6.50 -2.69 8.53
CA LYS A 89 -7.54 -2.64 9.56
C LYS A 89 -8.35 -1.34 9.58
N SER A 90 -7.88 -0.28 8.93
CA SER A 90 -8.48 1.06 9.07
C SER A 90 -9.76 1.28 8.25
N VAL A 91 -10.10 0.33 7.38
CA VAL A 91 -11.29 0.40 6.50
C VAL A 91 -12.29 -0.73 6.79
N ASN A 92 -12.26 -1.27 8.02
CA ASN A 92 -13.27 -2.21 8.53
C ASN A 92 -14.50 -1.49 9.09
#